data_AF-A0A969XPY8-F1
#
_entry.id   AF-A0A969XPY8-F1
#
_cell.length_a   1.000
_cell.length_b   1.000
_cell.length_c   1.000
_cell.angle_alpha   90.00
_cell.angle_beta   90.00
_cell.angle_gamma   90.00
#
_symmetry.space_group_name_H-M   'P 1'
#
loop_
_entity.id
_entity.type
_entity.pdbx_description
1 polymer ?
#
loop_
_entity_poly.entity_id
_entity_poly.type
_entity_poly.pdbx_seq_one_letter_code
_entity_poly.pdbx_strand_id
1 'polypeptide(L)' 'MAKPKGPQDPRRVEVQGTERLLDGFFRVEKAVLRHEQFDGTMSDPITRILYDRGDSAAVLPYDPQTL' A
#
# COMPACT_ATOMS: atom_id res chain seq x y z
N MET A 1 0.61 38.94 2.20
CA MET A 1 0.15 37.73 1.47
C MET A 1 0.84 36.52 2.07
N ALA A 2 0.10 35.51 2.52
CA ALA A 2 0.68 34.30 3.12
C ALA A 2 1.34 33.44 2.03
N LYS A 3 2.49 32.84 2.32
CA LYS A 3 3.18 31.92 1.40
C LYS A 3 2.29 30.69 1.13
N PRO A 4 2.24 30.16 -0.11
CA PRO A 4 1.53 28.93 -0.40
C PRO A 4 2.13 27.79 0.42
N LYS A 5 1.26 27.04 1.10
CA LYS A 5 1.63 25.82 1.84
C LYS A 5 2.21 24.84 0.81
N GLY A 6 3.41 24.31 1.06
CA GLY A 6 4.04 23.33 0.17
C GLY A 6 3.16 22.08 -0.03
N PRO A 7 3.49 21.19 -0.98
CA PRO A 7 2.71 19.97 -1.22
C PRO A 7 2.49 19.26 0.12
N GLN A 8 1.23 19.08 0.50
CA GLN A 8 0.94 18.35 1.73
C GLN A 8 1.22 16.88 1.46
N ASP A 9 2.02 16.26 2.34
CA ASP A 9 2.23 14.82 2.33
C ASP A 9 0.92 14.15 2.77
N PRO A 10 0.18 13.47 1.85
CA PRO A 10 -1.11 12.90 2.16
C PRO A 10 -0.92 11.69 3.07
N ARG A 11 -1.61 11.69 4.22
CA ARG A 11 -1.41 10.67 5.26
C ARG A 11 -2.67 9.88 5.57
N ARG A 12 -3.81 10.30 5.04
CA ARG A 12 -5.10 9.66 5.35
C ARG A 12 -5.43 8.58 4.32
N VAL A 13 -5.81 7.43 4.86
CA VAL A 13 -6.38 6.31 4.11
C VAL A 13 -7.58 5.80 4.89
N GLU A 14 -8.70 5.61 4.19
CA GLU A 14 -9.95 5.11 4.75
C GLU A 14 -10.29 3.80 4.04
N VAL A 15 -10.13 2.67 4.73
CA VAL A 15 -10.55 1.36 4.23
C VAL A 15 -12.04 1.19 4.52
N GLN A 16 -12.85 1.15 3.48
CA GLN A 16 -14.31 1.08 3.57
C GLN A 16 -14.79 -0.37 3.74
N GLY A 17 -14.00 -1.34 3.27
CA GLY A 17 -14.30 -2.75 3.47
C GLY A 17 -13.25 -3.66 2.84
N THR A 18 -13.23 -4.89 3.31
CA THR A 18 -12.40 -5.98 2.78
C THR A 18 -13.25 -7.23 2.56
N GLU A 19 -12.95 -7.95 1.48
CA GLU A 19 -13.61 -9.18 1.08
C GLU A 19 -12.55 -10.26 0.83
N ARG A 20 -12.68 -11.43 1.45
CA ARG A 20 -11.80 -12.58 1.20
C ARG A 20 -12.22 -13.24 -0.11
N LEU A 21 -11.37 -13.17 -1.13
CA LEU A 21 -11.62 -13.78 -2.44
C LEU A 21 -11.09 -15.21 -2.55
N LEU A 22 -9.98 -15.49 -1.86
CA LEU A 22 -9.37 -16.81 -1.78
C LEU A 22 -8.73 -16.99 -0.41
N ASP A 23 -8.92 -18.17 0.17
CA ASP A 23 -8.29 -18.58 1.43
C ASP A 23 -7.79 -20.02 1.29
N GLY A 24 -6.61 -20.18 0.70
CA GLY A 24 -5.99 -21.47 0.42
C GLY A 24 -4.52 -21.48 0.82
N PHE A 25 -3.64 -22.02 -0.04
CA PHE A 25 -2.19 -21.95 0.20
C PHE A 25 -1.68 -20.50 0.31
N PHE A 26 -2.31 -19.59 -0.43
CA PHE A 26 -2.17 -18.15 -0.27
C PHE A 26 -3.54 -17.51 -0.03
N ARG A 27 -3.51 -16.29 0.48
CA ARG A 27 -4.70 -15.48 0.72
C ARG A 27 -4.81 -14.40 -0.34
N VAL A 28 -6.03 -14.19 -0.85
CA VAL A 28 -6.36 -13.05 -1.71
C VAL A 28 -7.50 -12.27 -1.10
N GLU A 29 -7.30 -10.97 -0.93
CA GLU A 29 -8.32 -10.06 -0.41
C GLU A 29 -8.59 -8.94 -1.41
N LYS A 30 -9.84 -8.51 -1.49
CA LYS A 30 -10.24 -7.29 -2.19
C LYS A 30 -10.54 -6.22 -1.16
N ALA A 31 -9.83 -5.10 -1.22
CA ALA A 31 -10.09 -3.93 -0.40
C ALA A 31 -10.73 -2.82 -1.22
N VAL A 32 -11.77 -2.20 -0.68
CA VAL A 32 -12.31 -0.92 -1.17
C VAL A 32 -11.87 0.16 -0.21
N LEU A 33 -11.19 1.19 -0.73
CA LEU A 33 -10.62 2.26 0.09
C LEU A 33 -10.66 3.61 -0.62
N ARG A 34 -10.49 4.68 0.15
CA ARG A 34 -10.23 6.04 -0.33
C ARG A 34 -8.95 6.54 0.31
N HIS A 35 -8.23 7.43 -0.37
CA HIS A 35 -7.04 8.06 0.20
C HIS A 35 -7.04 9.57 -0.05
N GLU A 36 -6.31 10.30 0.78
CA GLU A 36 -6.04 11.71 0.56
C GLU A 36 -5.17 11.90 -0.69
N GLN A 37 -5.57 12.84 -1.53
CA GLN A 37 -4.85 13.28 -2.71
C GLN A 37 -3.92 14.44 -2.33
N PHE A 38 -2.93 14.75 -3.17
CA PHE A 38 -1.95 15.82 -2.89
C PHE A 38 -2.57 17.22 -2.80
N ASP A 39 -3.76 17.42 -3.35
CA ASP A 39 -4.54 18.65 -3.22
C ASP A 39 -5.34 18.74 -1.91
N GLY A 40 -5.25 17.72 -1.04
CA GLY A 40 -5.94 17.61 0.24
C GLY A 40 -7.37 17.08 0.15
N THR A 41 -7.88 16.78 -1.06
CA THR A 41 -9.19 16.14 -1.21
C THR A 41 -9.09 14.63 -0.99
N MET A 42 -10.23 13.96 -0.77
CA MET A 42 -10.27 12.49 -0.77
C MET A 42 -10.54 11.99 -2.19
N SER A 43 -9.86 10.91 -2.59
CA SER A 43 -10.15 10.19 -3.83
C SER A 43 -11.59 9.67 -3.84
N ASP A 44 -12.08 9.27 -5.01
CA ASP A 44 -13.21 8.35 -5.09
C ASP A 44 -12.83 6.97 -4.53
N PRO A 45 -13.82 6.11 -4.18
CA PRO A 45 -13.54 4.73 -3.81
C PRO A 45 -12.77 3.99 -4.91
N ILE A 46 -11.66 3.37 -4.52
CA ILE A 46 -10.85 2.54 -5.40
C ILE A 46 -10.81 1.11 -4.88
N THR A 47 -10.66 0.15 -5.79
CA THR A 47 -10.51 -1.27 -5.48
C THR A 47 -9.05 -1.70 -5.60
N ARG A 48 -8.58 -2.52 -4.66
CA ARG A 48 -7.27 -3.18 -4.70
C ARG A 48 -7.42 -4.67 -4.43
N ILE A 49 -6.75 -5.48 -5.23
CA ILE A 49 -6.59 -6.92 -4.98
C ILE A 49 -5.23 -7.11 -4.31
N LEU A 50 -5.27 -7.65 -3.10
CA LEU A 50 -4.14 -7.89 -2.22
C LEU A 50 -3.83 -9.38 -2.27
N TYR A 51 -2.65 -9.73 -2.74
CA TYR A 51 -2.14 -11.10 -2.70
C TYR A 51 -1.20 -11.23 -1.51
N ASP A 52 -1.62 -11.99 -0.51
CA ASP A 52 -0.89 -12.21 0.73
C ASP A 52 -0.28 -13.61 0.73
N ARG A 53 1.06 -13.63 0.73
CA ARG A 53 1.89 -14.84 0.78
C ARG A 53 2.65 -14.99 2.09
N GLY A 54 2.40 -14.10 3.06
CA GLY A 54 3.20 -13.96 4.27
C GLY A 54 4.56 -13.28 4.06
N ASP A 55 5.27 -13.11 5.18
CA ASP A 55 6.56 -12.43 5.24
C ASP A 55 7.70 -13.26 4.62
N SER A 56 8.83 -12.62 4.36
CA SER A 56 10.03 -13.30 3.85
C SER A 56 11.31 -12.67 4.33
N ALA A 57 12.36 -13.48 4.39
CA ALA A 57 13.73 -13.05 4.63
C ALA A 57 14.56 -13.18 3.35
N ALA A 58 15.50 -12.26 3.16
CA ALA A 58 16.48 -12.31 2.09
C ALA A 58 17.89 -12.16 2.66
N VAL A 59 18.86 -12.81 2.04
CA VAL A 59 20.30 -12.66 2.33
C VAL A 59 21.00 -12.29 1.04
N LEU A 60 22.00 -11.43 1.13
CA LEU A 60 22.95 -11.19 0.04
C LEU A 60 24.25 -11.95 0.37
N PRO A 61 24.49 -13.13 -0.23
CA PRO A 61 25.74 -13.84 -0.04
C PRO A 61 26.88 -13.03 -0.66
N TYR A 62 28.00 -12.95 0.05
CA TYR A 62 29.20 -12.25 -0.40
C TYR A 62 30.44 -13.06 -0.01
N ASP A 63 31.28 -13.34 -1.00
CA ASP A 63 32.62 -13.88 -0.81
C ASP A 63 33.64 -12.86 -1.36
N PRO A 64 34.42 -12.18 -0.51
CA PRO A 64 35.40 -11.18 -0.95
C PRO A 64 36.59 -11.75 -1.74
N GLN A 65 36.78 -13.07 -1.77
CA GLN A 65 37.90 -13.70 -2.46
C GLN A 65 37.56 -14.19 -3.87
N THR A 66 36.28 -14.41 -4.15
CA THR A 66 35.82 -15.03 -5.42
C THR A 66 34.82 -14.17 -6.22
N LEU A 67 34.39 -13.01 -5.69
CA LEU A 67 33.64 -11.98 -6.41
C LEU A 67 34.48 -10.75 -6.72
#